data_AF-A0A1Q9AVT7-F1
#
_entry.id   AF-A0A1Q9AVT7-F1
#
_cell.length_a   1.000
_cell.length_b   1.000
_cell.length_c   1.000
_cell.angle_alpha   90.00
_cell.angle_beta   90.00
_cell.angle_gamma   90.00
#
_symmetry.space_group_name_H-M   'P 1'
#
loop_
_entity.id
_entity.type
_entity.pdbx_description
1 polymer ?
#
loop_
_entity_poly.entity_id
_entity_poly.type
_entity_poly.pdbx_seq_one_letter_code
_entity_poly.pdbx_strand_id
1 'polypeptide(L)'
;MRIIAPAEALRAARALLNVSQRDVAEHSGVLQKSLSIIENADDLLADTNLRLVDFYTARGIQFLGEGVIGSEIARCGARWAAPESPSMVAPSIPFHAQNVSVSFKAARAFLNREQRDIAKAAGLTIAAVKGLEAGKKWAESYQKLVAFYEAEGVEFTGWGEPSTRKFYGVGVRWKAERKATAKL
;
A
#
# COMPACT_ATOMS: atom_id res chain seq x y z
N MET A 1 -12.98 -3.85 -18.04
CA MET A 1 -11.64 -3.48 -18.51
C MET A 1 -10.67 -3.68 -17.36
N ARG A 2 -9.58 -4.43 -17.55
CA ARG A 2 -8.55 -4.60 -16.51
C ARG A 2 -7.52 -3.49 -16.67
N ILE A 3 -7.16 -2.83 -15.56
CA ILE A 3 -6.19 -1.73 -15.55
C ILE A 3 -4.94 -2.24 -14.85
N ILE A 4 -3.78 -1.94 -15.44
CA ILE A 4 -2.48 -2.26 -14.85
C ILE A 4 -2.27 -1.45 -13.57
N ALA A 5 -1.67 -2.06 -12.56
CA ALA A 5 -1.30 -1.38 -11.33
C ALA A 5 0.15 -0.88 -11.44
N PRO A 6 0.46 0.36 -11.02
CA PRO A 6 1.84 0.83 -10.97
C PRO A 6 2.67 0.09 -9.91
N ALA A 7 4.00 0.11 -10.06
CA ALA A 7 4.93 -0.63 -9.22
C ALA A 7 4.74 -0.34 -7.72
N GLU A 8 4.56 0.93 -7.34
CA GLU A 8 4.30 1.33 -5.97
C GLU A 8 3.06 0.67 -5.37
N ALA A 9 1.97 0.57 -6.14
CA ALA A 9 0.73 -0.01 -5.67
C ALA A 9 0.86 -1.53 -5.48
N LEU A 10 1.62 -2.21 -6.34
CA LEU A 10 1.93 -3.64 -6.20
C LEU A 10 2.80 -3.91 -4.95
N ARG A 11 3.84 -3.10 -4.72
CA ARG A 11 4.66 -3.20 -3.50
C ARG A 11 3.83 -2.98 -2.24
N ALA A 12 2.93 -2.00 -2.26
CA ALA A 12 2.00 -1.75 -1.15
C ALA A 12 1.05 -2.92 -0.92
N ALA A 13 0.44 -3.47 -1.97
CA ALA A 13 -0.43 -4.65 -1.90
C ALA A 13 0.30 -5.85 -1.26
N ARG A 14 1.52 -6.13 -1.71
CA ARG A 14 2.37 -7.18 -1.13
C ARG A 14 2.65 -6.96 0.35
N ALA A 15 2.97 -5.72 0.72
CA ALA A 15 3.23 -5.35 2.11
C ALA A 15 1.97 -5.46 3.00
N LEU A 16 0.79 -5.13 2.48
CA LEU A 16 -0.50 -5.30 3.17
C LEU A 16 -0.80 -6.77 3.45
N LEU A 17 -0.56 -7.66 2.48
CA LEU A 17 -0.69 -9.10 2.66
C LEU A 17 0.41 -9.72 3.54
N ASN A 18 1.48 -8.97 3.83
CA ASN A 18 2.63 -9.46 4.60
C ASN A 18 3.32 -10.70 4.00
N VAL A 19 3.35 -10.80 2.66
CA VAL A 19 3.95 -11.93 1.94
C VAL A 19 5.26 -11.55 1.23
N SER A 20 6.14 -12.53 0.99
CA SER A 20 7.37 -12.32 0.24
C SER A 20 7.12 -12.34 -1.27
N GLN A 21 8.09 -11.83 -2.07
CA GLN A 21 8.01 -11.98 -3.53
C GLN A 21 8.02 -13.44 -3.97
N ARG A 22 8.69 -14.32 -3.23
CA ARG A 22 8.72 -15.76 -3.49
C ARG A 22 7.33 -16.37 -3.33
N ASP A 23 6.64 -16.05 -2.22
CA ASP A 23 5.30 -16.57 -1.96
C ASP A 23 4.31 -16.07 -3.02
N VAL A 24 4.40 -14.81 -3.42
CA VAL A 24 3.55 -14.25 -4.50
C VAL A 24 3.83 -14.97 -5.81
N ALA A 25 5.09 -15.15 -6.18
CA ALA A 25 5.47 -15.83 -7.42
C ALA A 25 4.90 -17.25 -7.50
N GLU A 26 5.06 -18.02 -6.42
CA GLU A 26 4.54 -19.38 -6.29
C GLU A 26 3.02 -19.44 -6.44
N HIS A 27 2.30 -18.58 -5.73
CA HIS A 27 0.83 -18.65 -5.68
C HIS A 27 0.10 -17.90 -6.81
N SER A 28 0.81 -17.07 -7.58
CA SER A 28 0.25 -16.39 -8.77
C SER A 28 0.71 -17.00 -10.09
N GLY A 29 1.60 -18.00 -10.05
CA GLY A 29 2.14 -18.64 -11.25
C GLY A 29 2.98 -17.70 -12.12
N VAL A 30 3.61 -16.69 -11.51
CA VAL A 30 4.54 -15.78 -12.19
C VAL A 30 5.97 -16.07 -11.75
N LEU A 31 6.93 -15.77 -12.62
CA LEU A 31 8.35 -15.90 -12.24
C LEU A 31 8.71 -14.82 -11.23
N GLN A 32 9.43 -15.21 -10.16
CA GLN A 32 9.92 -14.26 -9.15
C GLN A 32 10.75 -13.12 -9.77
N LYS A 33 11.55 -13.42 -10.80
CA LYS A 33 12.32 -12.42 -11.54
C LYS A 33 11.42 -11.38 -12.21
N SER A 34 10.32 -11.81 -12.85
CA SER A 34 9.36 -10.91 -13.49
C SER A 34 8.63 -10.04 -12.47
N LEU A 35 8.25 -10.60 -11.32
CA LEU A 35 7.68 -9.83 -10.21
C LEU A 35 8.66 -8.76 -9.71
N SER A 36 9.94 -9.12 -9.55
CA SER A 36 10.97 -8.17 -9.14
C SER A 36 11.16 -7.03 -10.14
N ILE A 37 11.12 -7.33 -11.45
CA ILE A 37 11.20 -6.31 -12.50
C ILE A 37 10.01 -5.34 -12.39
N ILE A 38 8.78 -5.84 -12.32
CA ILE A 38 7.57 -5.00 -12.24
C ILE A 38 7.54 -4.17 -10.95
N GLU A 39 8.04 -4.72 -9.84
CA GLU A 39 8.09 -3.97 -8.58
C GLU A 39 9.24 -2.97 -8.51
N ASN A 40 10.22 -2.96 -9.42
CA ASN A 40 11.39 -2.07 -9.32
C ASN A 40 11.64 -1.19 -10.55
N ALA A 41 11.06 -1.54 -11.70
CA ALA A 41 11.18 -0.82 -12.95
C ALA A 41 9.79 -0.43 -13.46
N ASP A 42 9.75 0.60 -14.31
CA ASP A 42 8.53 1.03 -15.02
C ASP A 42 8.23 0.11 -16.24
N ASP A 43 8.79 -1.11 -16.24
CA ASP A 43 8.64 -2.07 -17.33
C ASP A 43 7.22 -2.65 -17.39
N LEU A 44 6.59 -2.49 -18.55
CA LEU A 44 5.22 -2.92 -18.81
C LEU A 44 5.16 -4.39 -19.21
N LEU A 45 5.42 -5.30 -18.25
CA LEU A 45 5.05 -6.71 -18.39
C LEU A 45 3.54 -6.88 -18.13
N ALA A 46 2.72 -6.35 -19.04
CA ALA A 46 1.28 -6.16 -18.85
C ALA A 46 0.55 -7.44 -18.37
N ASP A 47 0.79 -8.58 -19.02
CA ASP A 47 0.14 -9.84 -18.63
C ASP A 47 0.52 -10.29 -17.22
N THR A 48 1.81 -10.14 -16.85
CA THR A 48 2.28 -10.48 -15.51
C THR A 48 1.67 -9.51 -14.48
N ASN A 49 1.61 -8.22 -14.80
CA ASN A 49 1.00 -7.20 -13.96
C ASN A 49 -0.48 -7.52 -13.70
N LEU A 50 -1.24 -7.84 -14.74
CA LEU A 50 -2.65 -8.21 -14.62
C LEU A 50 -2.86 -9.48 -13.78
N ARG A 51 -2.00 -10.49 -13.91
CA ARG A 51 -2.04 -11.68 -13.04
C ARG A 51 -1.79 -11.32 -11.57
N LEU A 52 -0.89 -10.38 -11.30
CA LEU A 52 -0.65 -9.89 -9.94
C LEU A 52 -1.86 -9.12 -9.41
N VAL A 53 -2.47 -8.25 -10.23
CA VAL A 53 -3.71 -7.55 -9.88
C VAL A 53 -4.80 -8.54 -9.51
N ASP A 54 -5.01 -9.58 -10.33
CA ASP A 54 -5.99 -10.63 -10.07
C ASP A 54 -5.66 -11.40 -8.76
N PHE A 55 -4.39 -11.74 -8.54
CA PHE A 55 -3.90 -12.42 -7.34
C PHE A 55 -4.17 -11.65 -6.05
N TYR A 56 -3.88 -10.34 -6.04
CA TYR A 56 -4.08 -9.47 -4.88
C TYR A 56 -5.57 -9.19 -4.66
N THR A 57 -6.33 -8.96 -5.73
CA THR A 57 -7.78 -8.70 -5.65
C THR A 57 -8.54 -9.90 -5.11
N ALA A 58 -8.19 -11.12 -5.53
CA ALA A 58 -8.76 -12.35 -4.99
C ALA A 58 -8.50 -12.54 -3.48
N ARG A 59 -7.50 -11.83 -2.92
CA ARG A 59 -7.17 -11.84 -1.48
C ARG A 59 -7.72 -10.62 -0.73
N GLY A 60 -8.60 -9.85 -1.36
CA GLY A 60 -9.27 -8.72 -0.71
C GLY A 60 -8.48 -7.42 -0.75
N ILE A 61 -7.45 -7.29 -1.59
CA ILE A 61 -6.82 -6.00 -1.89
C ILE A 61 -7.62 -5.27 -2.97
N GLN A 62 -7.83 -3.98 -2.78
CA GLN A 62 -8.37 -3.06 -3.76
C GLN A 62 -7.25 -2.12 -4.23
N PHE A 63 -6.99 -2.08 -5.53
CA PHE A 63 -6.14 -1.05 -6.13
C PHE A 63 -6.93 0.25 -6.28
N LEU A 64 -6.25 1.36 -6.00
CA LEU A 64 -6.79 2.71 -6.08
C LEU A 64 -6.09 3.45 -7.22
N GLY A 65 -6.82 4.38 -7.83
CA GLY A 65 -6.30 5.26 -8.87
C GLY A 65 -7.43 6.06 -9.49
N GLU A 66 -7.11 7.26 -9.92
CA GLU A 66 -7.97 8.14 -10.72
C GLU A 66 -7.31 8.25 -12.09
N GLY A 67 -8.07 8.08 -13.18
CA GLY A 67 -7.49 8.10 -14.51
C GLY A 67 -8.36 8.87 -15.48
N VAL A 68 -7.74 9.70 -16.30
CA VAL A 68 -8.31 10.21 -17.55
C VAL A 68 -7.74 9.38 -18.69
N ILE A 69 -8.55 9.04 -19.68
CA ILE A 69 -8.08 8.28 -20.85
C ILE A 69 -6.95 9.08 -21.52
N GLY A 70 -5.77 8.46 -21.66
CA GLY A 70 -4.59 9.08 -22.26
C GLY A 70 -3.66 9.80 -21.28
N SER A 71 -3.97 9.83 -19.98
CA SER A 71 -3.09 10.35 -18.93
C SER A 71 -2.51 9.22 -18.07
N GLU A 72 -1.47 9.54 -17.29
CA GLU A 72 -1.02 8.67 -16.20
C GLU A 72 -2.13 8.52 -15.14
N ILE A 73 -2.11 7.39 -14.42
CA ILE A 73 -3.05 7.13 -13.33
C ILE A 73 -2.64 7.99 -12.12
N ALA A 74 -3.47 8.96 -11.81
CA ALA A 74 -3.38 9.79 -10.63
C ALA A 74 -3.70 9.01 -9.34
N ARG A 75 -3.16 9.48 -8.21
CA ARG A 75 -3.55 9.02 -6.86
C ARG A 75 -3.53 7.50 -6.68
N CYS A 76 -2.61 6.82 -7.36
CA CYS A 76 -2.57 5.38 -7.36
C CYS A 76 -2.18 4.83 -5.98
N GLY A 77 -2.66 3.64 -5.65
CA GLY A 77 -2.41 3.02 -4.35
C GLY A 77 -3.01 1.63 -4.22
N ALA A 78 -2.92 1.09 -3.01
CA ALA A 78 -3.54 -0.18 -2.65
C ALA A 78 -4.04 -0.13 -1.20
N ARG A 79 -5.20 -0.75 -0.96
CA ARG A 79 -5.80 -0.89 0.37
C ARG A 79 -6.52 -2.22 0.52
N TRP A 80 -6.83 -2.59 1.75
CA TRP A 80 -7.84 -3.63 1.99
C TRP A 80 -9.21 -3.18 1.46
N ALA A 81 -9.97 -4.11 0.87
CA ALA A 81 -11.36 -3.88 0.54
C ALA A 81 -12.14 -3.48 1.80
N ALA A 82 -12.97 -2.44 1.67
CA ALA A 82 -13.69 -1.82 2.77
C ALA A 82 -15.16 -1.61 2.38
N PRO A 83 -16.06 -1.47 3.36
CA PRO A 83 -17.39 -0.95 3.08
C PRO A 83 -17.31 0.44 2.45
N GLU A 84 -18.29 0.81 1.63
CA GLU A 84 -18.35 2.14 1.00
C GLU A 84 -18.59 3.27 2.01
N SER A 85 -19.27 2.98 3.12
CA SER A 85 -19.49 3.95 4.19
C SER A 85 -19.52 3.30 5.58
N PRO A 86 -19.18 4.06 6.63
CA PRO A 86 -19.32 3.61 8.02
C PRO A 86 -20.74 3.24 8.43
N SER A 87 -21.76 3.78 7.76
CA SER A 87 -23.17 3.56 8.13
C SER A 87 -23.81 2.35 7.46
N MET A 88 -23.20 1.78 6.41
CA MET A 88 -23.68 0.54 5.80
C MET A 88 -23.02 -0.67 6.45
N VAL A 89 -23.50 -1.03 7.64
CA VAL A 89 -23.20 -2.34 8.25
C VAL A 89 -24.09 -3.39 7.60
N ALA A 90 -23.73 -3.79 6.38
CA ALA A 90 -23.73 -5.17 5.91
C ALA A 90 -23.54 -5.21 4.40
N PRO A 91 -22.49 -5.91 3.95
CA PRO A 91 -22.70 -6.88 2.90
C PRO A 91 -22.30 -8.25 3.42
N SER A 92 -22.85 -9.28 2.79
CA SER A 92 -22.56 -10.70 2.98
C SER A 92 -21.09 -11.11 2.74
N ILE A 93 -20.17 -10.15 2.65
CA ILE A 93 -18.75 -10.34 2.35
C ILE A 93 -17.94 -10.02 3.61
N PRO A 94 -17.12 -10.95 4.14
CA PRO A 94 -16.26 -10.67 5.28
C PRO A 94 -15.19 -9.65 4.89
N PHE A 95 -15.35 -8.40 5.34
CA PHE A 95 -14.32 -7.38 5.18
C PHE A 95 -13.13 -7.62 6.11
N HIS A 96 -11.93 -7.31 5.62
CA HIS A 96 -10.71 -7.41 6.41
C HIS A 96 -10.63 -6.27 7.42
N ALA A 97 -10.83 -6.57 8.70
CA ALA A 97 -10.66 -5.63 9.80
C ALA A 97 -9.23 -5.70 10.35
N GLN A 98 -8.64 -4.53 10.61
CA GLN A 98 -7.32 -4.37 11.20
C GLN A 98 -7.41 -3.68 12.56
N ASN A 99 -6.44 -3.94 13.44
CA ASN A 99 -6.33 -3.30 14.76
C ASN A 99 -5.56 -1.96 14.72
N VAL A 100 -5.11 -1.57 13.52
CA VAL A 100 -4.36 -0.34 13.24
C VAL A 100 -5.01 0.40 12.08
N SER A 101 -5.12 1.72 12.19
CA SER A 101 -5.68 2.58 11.13
C SER A 101 -4.73 2.79 9.96
N VAL A 102 -3.43 2.64 10.19
CA VAL A 102 -2.37 2.90 9.21
C VAL A 102 -1.46 1.69 9.07
N SER A 103 -0.92 1.49 7.87
CA SER A 103 0.11 0.47 7.62
C SER A 103 1.41 1.15 7.19
N PHE A 104 2.33 1.35 8.15
CA PHE A 104 3.65 1.90 7.85
C PHE A 104 4.48 0.98 6.96
N LYS A 105 4.27 -0.34 7.05
CA LYS A 105 4.92 -1.30 6.16
C LYS A 105 4.47 -1.12 4.71
N ALA A 106 3.17 -0.88 4.50
CA ALA A 106 2.65 -0.57 3.18
C ALA A 106 3.18 0.77 2.67
N ALA A 107 3.19 1.81 3.50
CA ALA A 107 3.73 3.13 3.13
C ALA A 107 5.23 3.05 2.73
N ARG A 108 6.03 2.31 3.50
CA ARG A 108 7.45 2.12 3.18
C ARG A 108 7.64 1.39 1.85
N ALA A 109 6.91 0.29 1.65
CA ALA A 109 6.98 -0.48 0.41
C ALA A 109 6.50 0.34 -0.80
N PHE A 110 5.47 1.18 -0.60
CA PHE A 110 4.95 2.10 -1.60
C PHE A 110 6.04 3.08 -2.08
N LEU A 111 6.77 3.71 -1.14
CA LEU A 111 7.91 4.59 -1.44
C LEU A 111 9.19 3.87 -1.92
N ASN A 112 9.22 2.54 -1.87
CA ASN A 112 10.39 1.71 -2.18
C ASN A 112 11.66 2.08 -1.38
N ARG A 113 11.53 2.39 -0.09
CA ARG A 113 12.67 2.76 0.78
C ARG A 113 12.95 1.72 1.86
N GLU A 114 14.18 1.70 2.36
CA GLU A 114 14.55 0.85 3.49
C GLU A 114 14.15 1.49 4.83
N GLN A 115 14.03 0.68 5.88
CA GLN A 115 13.72 1.18 7.23
C GLN A 115 14.77 2.18 7.73
N ARG A 116 16.05 2.00 7.32
CA ARG A 116 17.15 2.89 7.69
C ARG A 116 16.96 4.29 7.11
N ASP A 117 16.56 4.39 5.84
CA ASP A 117 16.35 5.68 5.17
C ASP A 117 15.19 6.43 5.78
N ILE A 118 14.08 5.71 6.02
CA ILE A 118 12.90 6.26 6.70
C ILE A 118 13.23 6.73 8.11
N ALA A 119 13.98 5.92 8.88
CA ALA A 119 14.40 6.28 10.23
C ALA A 119 15.23 7.57 10.23
N LYS A 120 16.22 7.67 9.33
CA LYS A 120 17.05 8.87 9.18
C LYS A 120 16.21 10.09 8.79
N ALA A 121 15.34 9.97 7.79
CA ALA A 121 14.53 11.08 7.29
C ALA A 121 13.46 11.55 8.27
N ALA A 122 12.87 10.64 9.05
CA ALA A 122 11.87 10.95 10.06
C ALA A 122 12.46 11.34 11.44
N GLY A 123 13.79 11.32 11.61
CA GLY A 123 14.44 11.58 12.89
C GLY A 123 14.11 10.54 13.97
N LEU A 124 13.94 9.28 13.57
CA LEU A 124 13.60 8.15 14.45
C LEU A 124 14.74 7.12 14.45
N THR A 125 14.74 6.23 15.45
CA THR A 125 15.63 5.07 15.44
C THR A 125 15.05 3.97 14.55
N ILE A 126 15.92 3.12 13.98
CA ILE A 126 15.48 1.95 13.19
C ILE A 126 14.58 1.03 14.04
N ALA A 127 14.90 0.87 15.33
CA ALA A 127 14.10 0.08 16.26
C ALA A 127 12.69 0.68 16.48
N ALA A 128 12.58 2.02 16.54
CA ALA A 128 11.29 2.69 16.61
C ALA A 128 10.46 2.45 15.34
N VAL A 129 11.04 2.63 14.14
CA VAL A 129 10.35 2.35 12.87
C VAL A 129 9.90 0.89 12.80
N LYS A 130 10.79 -0.06 13.10
CA LYS A 130 10.46 -1.50 13.12
C LYS A 130 9.35 -1.83 14.11
N GLY A 131 9.36 -1.21 15.28
CA GLY A 131 8.30 -1.36 16.29
C GLY A 131 6.95 -0.84 15.80
N LEU A 132 6.93 0.33 15.18
CA LEU A 132 5.73 0.95 14.60
C LEU A 132 5.18 0.11 13.44
N GLU A 133 6.03 -0.42 12.55
CA GLU A 133 5.62 -1.33 11.46
C GLU A 133 5.03 -2.65 11.99
N ALA A 134 5.46 -3.09 13.17
CA ALA A 134 4.90 -4.26 13.87
C ALA A 134 3.64 -3.93 14.70
N GLY A 135 3.15 -2.69 14.67
CA GLY A 135 1.93 -2.27 15.36
C GLY A 135 2.12 -1.80 16.81
N LYS A 136 3.35 -1.65 17.30
CA LYS A 136 3.61 -1.00 18.60
C LYS A 136 3.22 0.47 18.48
N LYS A 137 2.58 1.05 19.51
CA LYS A 137 2.16 2.45 19.51
C LYS A 137 2.92 3.24 20.57
N TRP A 138 3.80 4.12 20.12
CA TRP A 138 4.36 5.21 20.92
C TRP A 138 3.82 6.50 20.34
N ALA A 139 3.05 7.26 21.12
CA ALA A 139 2.25 8.37 20.59
C ALA A 139 3.07 9.36 19.75
N GLU A 140 4.23 9.79 20.27
CA GLU A 140 5.10 10.76 19.59
C GLU A 140 5.74 10.19 18.32
N SER A 141 6.38 9.01 18.39
CA SER A 141 7.02 8.39 17.23
C SER A 141 6.02 8.02 16.15
N TYR A 142 4.80 7.63 16.53
CA TYR A 142 3.71 7.35 15.62
C TYR A 142 3.30 8.61 14.84
N GLN A 143 3.05 9.73 15.54
CA GLN A 143 2.69 11.00 14.91
C GLN A 143 3.81 11.52 13.99
N LYS A 144 5.08 11.44 14.42
CA LYS A 144 6.23 11.81 13.59
C LYS A 144 6.28 10.99 12.29
N LEU A 145 6.06 9.68 12.37
CA LEU A 145 6.14 8.81 11.20
C LEU A 145 4.94 9.03 10.26
N VAL A 146 3.74 9.27 10.77
CA VAL A 146 2.57 9.66 9.96
C VAL A 146 2.86 10.96 9.21
N ALA A 147 3.29 12.01 9.93
CA ALA A 147 3.58 13.32 9.34
C ALA A 147 4.67 13.25 8.28
N PHE A 148 5.71 12.44 8.50
CA PHE A 148 6.75 12.18 7.51
C PHE A 148 6.18 11.60 6.21
N TYR A 149 5.37 10.54 6.28
CA TYR A 149 4.79 9.93 5.08
C TYR A 149 3.81 10.87 4.35
N GLU A 150 3.01 11.63 5.09
CA GLU A 150 2.12 12.63 4.50
C GLU A 150 2.89 13.76 3.80
N ALA A 151 4.05 14.16 4.35
CA ALA A 151 4.95 15.13 3.72
C ALA A 151 5.61 14.59 2.44
N GLU A 152 5.88 13.28 2.37
CA GLU A 152 6.31 12.58 1.15
C GLU A 152 5.15 12.35 0.15
N GLY A 153 3.93 12.82 0.47
CA GLY A 153 2.77 12.76 -0.41
C GLY A 153 1.95 11.47 -0.29
N VAL A 154 2.21 10.63 0.71
CA VAL A 154 1.43 9.41 0.98
C VAL A 154 0.18 9.75 1.78
N GLU A 155 -0.96 9.23 1.36
CA GLU A 155 -2.23 9.29 2.07
C GLU A 155 -2.59 7.91 2.63
N PHE A 156 -2.91 7.84 3.92
CA PHE A 156 -3.42 6.63 4.54
C PHE A 156 -4.94 6.54 4.38
N THR A 157 -5.45 5.38 3.94
CA THR A 157 -6.85 5.22 3.53
C THR A 157 -7.74 4.54 4.58
N GLY A 158 -7.16 4.13 5.71
CA GLY A 158 -7.86 3.38 6.74
C GLY A 158 -8.84 4.26 7.52
N TRP A 159 -10.06 3.76 7.70
CA TRP A 159 -11.11 4.41 8.49
C TRP A 159 -11.74 3.39 9.43
N GLY A 160 -12.32 3.83 10.53
CA GLY A 160 -12.92 2.93 11.51
C GLY A 160 -13.33 3.64 12.78
N GLU A 161 -14.00 2.91 13.66
CA GLU A 161 -14.50 3.45 14.90
C GLU A 161 -13.45 3.26 16.02
N PRO A 162 -12.96 4.34 16.67
CA PRO A 162 -11.95 4.23 17.72
C PRO A 162 -12.39 3.35 18.90
N SER A 163 -13.69 3.32 19.19
CA SER A 163 -14.31 2.55 20.27
C SER A 163 -14.16 1.03 20.08
N THR A 164 -14.32 0.54 18.85
CA THR A 164 -14.23 -0.89 18.52
C THR A 164 -12.80 -1.33 18.17
N ARG A 165 -11.89 -0.36 17.94
CA ARG A 165 -10.51 -0.55 17.44
C ARG A 165 -10.44 -1.35 16.14
N LYS A 166 -11.54 -1.43 15.39
CA LYS A 166 -11.61 -2.07 14.07
C LYS A 166 -11.50 -1.01 13.00
N PHE A 167 -10.48 -1.15 12.16
CA PHE A 167 -10.23 -0.30 11.01
C PHE A 167 -10.41 -1.10 9.72
N TYR A 168 -11.05 -0.48 8.75
CA TYR A 168 -11.31 -1.01 7.41
C TYR A 168 -10.61 -0.12 6.39
N GLY A 169 -10.39 -0.64 5.18
CA GLY A 169 -9.78 0.17 4.12
C GLY A 169 -8.32 0.55 4.38
N VAL A 170 -7.64 -0.14 5.30
CA VAL A 170 -6.26 0.17 5.65
C VAL A 170 -5.37 -0.05 4.43
N GLY A 171 -4.62 1.00 4.08
CA GLY A 171 -3.86 1.05 2.85
C GLY A 171 -3.18 2.39 2.68
N VAL A 172 -2.61 2.59 1.50
CA VAL A 172 -1.89 3.80 1.12
C VAL A 172 -2.14 4.14 -0.34
N ARG A 173 -2.13 5.44 -0.66
CA ARG A 173 -2.12 5.97 -2.03
C ARG A 173 -1.38 7.30 -2.10
N TRP A 174 -1.14 7.81 -3.30
CA TRP A 174 -0.70 9.21 -3.45
C TRP A 174 -1.82 10.20 -3.11
N LYS A 175 -1.49 11.24 -2.34
CA LYS A 175 -2.40 12.34 -1.97
C LYS A 175 -2.82 13.20 -3.16
N ALA A 176 -1.94 13.35 -4.15
CA ALA A 176 -2.17 14.09 -5.38
C ALA A 176 -1.51 13.35 -6.56
N GLU A 177 -1.72 13.83 -7.79
CA GLU A 177 -0.95 13.37 -8.94
C GLU A 177 0.55 13.48 -8.67
N ARG A 178 1.26 12.37 -8.88
CA ARG A 178 2.72 12.37 -8.85
C ARG A 178 3.19 13.19 -10.05
N LYS A 179 3.64 14.42 -9.83
CA LYS A 179 4.47 15.09 -10.84
C LYS A 179 5.73 14.25 -10.95
N ALA A 180 5.95 13.59 -12.09
CA ALA A 180 7.15 12.81 -12.33
C ALA A 180 8.37 13.70 -12.03
N THR A 181 9.09 13.39 -10.95
CA THR A 181 10.37 14.04 -10.68
C THR A 181 11.30 13.58 -11.79
N ALA A 182 11.64 14.48 -12.71
CA ALA A 182 12.68 14.23 -13.70
C ALA A 182 13.93 13.77 -12.95
N LYS A 183 14.39 12.55 -13.23
CA LYS A 183 15.73 12.12 -12.82
C LYS A 183 16.71 13.03 -13.57
N LEU A 184 17.35 13.95 -12.85
CA LEU A 184 18.55 14.66 -13.31
C LEU A 184 19.71 13.68 -13.43
#